data_AF-A0A3B9UXL4-F1
#
_entry.id   AF-A0A3B9UXL4-F1
#
_cell.length_a   1.000
_cell.length_b   1.000
_cell.length_c   1.000
_cell.angle_alpha   90.00
_cell.angle_beta   90.00
_cell.angle_gamma   90.00
#
_symmetry.space_group_name_H-M   'P 1'
#
loop_
_entity.id
_entity.type
_entity.pdbx_description
1 polymer ?
#
loop_
_entity_poly.entity_id
_entity_poly.type
_entity_poly.pdbx_seq_one_letter_code
_entity_poly.pdbx_strand_id
1 'polypeptide(L)'
;PVINSSAIGIFEKNLECKYYDNVYAGLNGIEGILNKNLLNLSEMPKEVVSGLKYTPSSGLGSCRYKLKNYENHKDEYVKLFEILEEYKISTFFYIG
;
A
#
# COMPACT_ATOMS: atom_id res chain seq x y z
N PRO A 1 -10.80 -11.46 0.25
CA PRO A 1 -11.96 -10.59 0.59
C PRO A 1 -11.71 -9.62 1.75
N VAL A 2 -10.96 -10.00 2.80
CA VAL A 2 -10.77 -9.16 4.01
C VAL A 2 -9.63 -8.13 3.89
N ILE A 3 -8.61 -8.41 3.06
CA ILE A 3 -7.40 -7.56 2.93
C ILE A 3 -7.73 -6.12 2.50
N ASN A 4 -8.62 -5.93 1.50
CA ASN A 4 -9.03 -4.58 1.09
C ASN A 4 -9.71 -3.84 2.24
N SER A 5 -10.57 -4.51 3.01
CA SER A 5 -11.21 -3.91 4.19
C SER A 5 -10.21 -3.47 5.24
N SER A 6 -9.14 -4.23 5.47
CA SER A 6 -8.06 -3.84 6.39
C SER A 6 -7.30 -2.60 5.89
N ALA A 7 -6.93 -2.57 4.60
CA ALA A 7 -6.24 -1.43 4.01
C ALA A 7 -7.09 -0.16 4.04
N ILE A 8 -8.36 -0.26 3.65
CA ILE A 8 -9.30 0.87 3.68
C ILE A 8 -9.60 1.32 5.11
N GLY A 9 -9.69 0.40 6.08
CA GLY A 9 -9.87 0.77 7.48
C GLY A 9 -8.71 1.60 8.05
N ILE A 10 -7.47 1.32 7.65
CA ILE A 10 -6.31 2.14 8.02
C ILE A 10 -6.43 3.55 7.42
N PHE A 11 -6.78 3.63 6.14
CA PHE A 11 -6.99 4.92 5.47
C PHE A 11 -8.11 5.73 6.13
N GLU A 12 -9.27 5.12 6.37
CA GLU A 12 -10.41 5.75 7.05
C GLU A 12 -10.01 6.26 8.43
N LYS A 13 -9.23 5.47 9.19
CA LYS A 13 -8.77 5.91 10.50
C LYS A 13 -7.80 7.09 10.42
N ASN A 14 -6.92 7.13 9.41
CA ASN A 14 -6.06 8.28 9.19
C ASN A 14 -6.85 9.54 8.84
N LEU A 15 -7.97 9.44 8.10
CA LEU A 15 -8.84 10.59 7.83
C LEU A 15 -9.46 11.17 9.10
N GLU A 16 -9.78 10.33 10.09
CA GLU A 16 -10.29 10.77 11.39
C GLU A 16 -9.21 11.43 12.24
N CYS A 17 -8.05 10.79 12.35
CA CYS A 17 -6.96 11.24 13.24
C CYS A 17 -6.09 12.33 12.61
N LYS A 18 -6.07 12.44 11.29
CA LYS A 18 -5.23 13.35 10.48
C LYS A 18 -3.75 13.29 10.88
N TYR A 19 -3.25 12.09 11.09
CA TYR A 19 -1.88 11.87 11.55
C TYR A 19 -0.87 11.96 10.39
N TYR A 20 -1.27 11.51 9.20
CA TYR A 20 -0.50 11.61 7.97
C TYR A 20 -1.25 12.42 6.90
N ASP A 21 -0.54 13.26 6.17
CA ASP A 21 -1.11 14.04 5.05
C ASP A 21 -1.45 13.14 3.85
N ASN A 22 -0.54 12.21 3.53
CA ASN A 22 -0.66 11.32 2.38
C ASN A 22 -0.73 9.86 2.82
N VAL A 23 -1.63 9.10 2.19
CA VAL A 23 -1.73 7.65 2.34
C VAL A 23 -1.62 7.01 0.97
N TYR A 24 -0.61 6.18 0.78
CA TYR A 24 -0.37 5.49 -0.48
C TYR A 24 -0.77 4.01 -0.39
N ALA A 25 -1.26 3.47 -1.50
CA ALA A 25 -1.52 2.05 -1.67
C ALA A 25 -0.67 1.47 -2.82
N GLY A 26 0.00 0.34 -2.57
CA GLY A 26 0.76 -0.37 -3.61
C GLY A 26 -0.16 -1.18 -4.53
N LEU A 27 -0.13 -0.91 -5.83
CA LEU A 27 -0.92 -1.63 -6.82
C LEU A 27 -0.28 -2.99 -7.14
N ASN A 28 -0.95 -4.10 -6.86
CA ASN A 28 -0.42 -5.47 -6.87
C ASN A 28 0.50 -5.75 -5.68
N GLY A 29 0.20 -5.15 -4.52
CA GLY A 29 0.95 -5.38 -3.29
C GLY A 29 2.41 -4.94 -3.41
N ILE A 30 3.32 -5.72 -2.83
CA ILE A 30 4.74 -5.33 -2.73
C ILE A 30 5.44 -5.22 -4.08
N GLU A 31 5.06 -6.04 -5.06
CA GLU A 31 5.60 -5.95 -6.42
C GLU A 31 5.24 -4.60 -7.07
N GLY A 32 4.03 -4.11 -6.81
CA GLY A 32 3.62 -2.77 -7.19
C GLY A 32 4.56 -1.70 -6.67
N ILE A 33 4.83 -1.76 -5.37
CA ILE A 33 5.71 -0.81 -4.68
C ILE A 33 7.11 -0.87 -5.28
N LEU A 34 7.67 -2.07 -5.46
CA LEU A 34 8.99 -2.27 -6.08
C LEU A 34 9.05 -1.77 -7.53
N ASN A 35 7.92 -1.67 -8.22
CA ASN A 35 7.78 -1.09 -9.55
C ASN A 35 7.30 0.37 -9.55
N LYS A 36 7.27 1.03 -8.38
CA LYS A 36 6.77 2.41 -8.18
C LYS A 36 5.33 2.64 -8.63
N ASN A 37 4.53 1.57 -8.68
CA ASN A 37 3.10 1.62 -8.94
C ASN A 37 2.35 1.87 -7.62
N LEU A 38 2.50 3.09 -7.10
CA LEU A 38 1.86 3.59 -5.89
C LEU A 38 0.69 4.49 -6.26
N LEU A 39 -0.45 4.31 -5.59
CA LEU A 39 -1.64 5.13 -5.74
C LEU A 39 -1.80 6.01 -4.50
N ASN A 40 -1.84 7.33 -4.66
CA ASN A 40 -2.13 8.25 -3.56
C ASN A 40 -3.63 8.27 -3.27
N LEU A 41 -4.06 7.62 -2.19
CA LEU A 41 -5.47 7.57 -1.79
C LEU A 41 -5.96 8.92 -1.27
N SER A 42 -5.07 9.75 -0.74
CA SER A 42 -5.42 11.09 -0.23
C SER A 42 -5.84 12.06 -1.35
N GLU A 43 -5.44 11.80 -2.60
CA GLU A 43 -5.81 12.61 -3.78
C GLU A 43 -7.10 12.14 -4.46
N MET A 44 -7.66 11.03 -4.01
CA MET A 44 -8.85 10.44 -4.61
C MET A 44 -10.13 10.84 -3.86
N PRO A 45 -11.28 10.91 -4.55
CA PRO A 45 -12.57 11.10 -3.87
C PRO A 45 -12.82 9.97 -2.88
N LYS A 46 -13.30 10.31 -1.68
CA LYS A 46 -13.53 9.36 -0.59
C LYS A 46 -14.45 8.22 -1.01
N GLU A 47 -15.48 8.53 -1.78
CA GLU A 47 -16.47 7.56 -2.27
C GLU A 47 -15.83 6.51 -3.17
N VAL A 48 -14.83 6.91 -3.97
CA VAL A 48 -14.06 6.00 -4.83
C VAL A 48 -13.20 5.08 -3.97
N VAL A 49 -12.50 5.64 -2.98
CA VAL A 49 -11.62 4.86 -2.09
C VAL A 49 -12.42 3.87 -1.24
N SER A 50 -13.56 4.30 -0.67
CA SER A 50 -14.47 3.41 0.07
C SER A 50 -15.06 2.31 -0.82
N GLY A 51 -15.25 2.57 -2.11
CA GLY A 51 -15.66 1.57 -3.10
C GLY A 51 -14.68 0.40 -3.27
N LEU A 52 -13.37 0.63 -3.05
CA LEU A 52 -12.33 -0.40 -3.17
C LEU A 52 -12.50 -1.55 -2.17
N LYS A 53 -13.21 -1.31 -1.06
CA LYS A 53 -13.57 -2.32 -0.06
C LYS A 53 -14.41 -3.46 -0.66
N TYR A 54 -15.25 -3.14 -1.64
CA TYR A 54 -16.23 -4.06 -2.22
C TYR A 54 -15.78 -4.67 -3.54
N THR A 55 -14.64 -4.25 -4.09
CA THR A 55 -14.10 -4.82 -5.33
C THR A 55 -13.51 -6.21 -5.05
N PRO A 56 -14.12 -7.30 -5.57
CA PRO A 56 -13.58 -8.65 -5.39
C PRO A 56 -12.32 -8.83 -6.22
N SER A 57 -11.39 -9.68 -5.74
CA SER A 57 -10.03 -9.82 -6.29
C SER A 57 -9.37 -8.46 -6.51
N SER A 58 -8.92 -7.88 -5.41
CA SER A 58 -7.97 -6.79 -5.41
C SER A 58 -8.31 -5.64 -6.38
N GLY A 59 -9.20 -4.73 -5.97
CA GLY A 59 -9.33 -3.43 -6.64
C GLY A 59 -7.99 -2.66 -6.71
N LEU A 60 -7.00 -3.07 -5.90
CA LEU A 60 -5.61 -2.64 -5.95
C LEU A 60 -4.67 -3.65 -6.59
N GLY A 61 -5.09 -4.83 -7.06
CA GLY A 61 -4.20 -5.93 -7.44
C GLY A 61 -3.67 -6.76 -6.25
N SER A 62 -3.73 -8.10 -6.30
CA SER A 62 -3.15 -8.98 -5.28
C SER A 62 -2.01 -9.74 -5.93
N CYS A 63 -0.79 -9.50 -5.48
CA CYS A 63 0.32 -10.34 -5.86
C CYS A 63 0.52 -11.45 -4.81
N ARG A 64 0.82 -12.66 -5.27
CA ARG A 64 1.25 -13.77 -4.39
C ARG A 64 2.73 -13.66 -4.03
N TYR A 65 3.43 -12.68 -4.61
CA TYR A 65 4.83 -12.41 -4.33
C TYR A 65 4.99 -11.89 -2.91
N LYS A 66 5.80 -12.59 -2.14
CA LYS A 66 6.27 -12.18 -0.83
C LYS A 66 7.73 -11.78 -0.98
N LEU A 67 8.14 -10.75 -0.23
CA LEU A 67 9.57 -10.44 -0.10
C LEU A 67 10.30 -11.71 0.33
N LYS A 68 11.35 -12.03 -0.42
CA LYS A 68 12.20 -13.18 -0.10
C LYS A 68 13.03 -12.87 1.14
N ASN A 69 13.63 -13.90 1.72
CA ASN A 69 14.49 -13.69 2.89
C ASN A 69 15.63 -12.71 2.54
N TYR A 70 15.80 -11.70 3.40
CA TYR A 70 16.82 -10.67 3.31
C TYR A 70 18.23 -11.23 3.08
N GLU A 71 18.58 -12.37 3.68
CA GLU A 71 19.90 -12.99 3.52
C GLU A 71 20.22 -13.34 2.06
N ASN A 72 19.20 -13.69 1.27
CA ASN A 72 19.36 -14.11 -0.11
C ASN A 72 19.00 -13.01 -1.12
N HIS A 73 18.28 -11.98 -0.70
CA HIS A 73 17.69 -10.96 -1.60
C HIS A 73 17.72 -9.56 -1.00
N LYS A 74 18.88 -9.13 -0.53
CA LYS A 74 19.11 -7.80 0.04
C LYS A 74 18.70 -6.65 -0.89
N ASP A 75 18.89 -6.79 -2.19
CA ASP A 75 18.62 -5.74 -3.18
C ASP A 75 17.14 -5.32 -3.22
N GLU A 76 16.20 -6.24 -2.99
CA GLU A 76 14.77 -5.93 -2.94
C GLU A 76 14.43 -5.03 -1.74
N TYR A 77 15.09 -5.25 -0.61
CA TYR A 77 14.90 -4.42 0.59
C TYR A 77 15.53 -3.05 0.40
N VAL A 78 16.74 -2.97 -0.15
CA VAL A 78 17.39 -1.68 -0.46
C VAL A 78 16.48 -0.87 -1.38
N LYS A 79 16.01 -1.47 -2.47
CA LYS A 79 15.08 -0.83 -3.41
C LYS A 79 13.78 -0.38 -2.74
N LEU A 80 13.20 -1.22 -1.86
CA LEU A 80 12.01 -0.85 -1.10
C LEU A 80 12.26 0.39 -0.23
N PHE A 81 13.35 0.42 0.56
CA PHE A 81 13.66 1.56 1.42
C PHE A 81 13.95 2.83 0.62
N GLU A 82 14.65 2.73 -0.51
CA GLU A 82 14.86 3.87 -1.43
C GLU A 82 13.53 4.45 -1.92
N ILE A 83 12.58 3.59 -2.29
CA ILE A 83 11.24 4.01 -2.73
C ILE A 83 10.46 4.65 -1.58
N LEU A 84 10.51 4.07 -0.37
CA LEU A 84 9.84 4.66 0.80
C LEU A 84 10.42 6.06 1.11
N GLU A 85 11.74 6.23 1.05
CA GLU A 85 12.40 7.52 1.24
C GLU A 85 12.02 8.52 0.15
N GLU A 86 12.03 8.11 -1.12
CA GLU A 86 11.67 8.94 -2.28
C GLU A 86 10.24 9.50 -2.17
N TYR A 87 9.29 8.67 -1.72
CA TYR A 87 7.89 9.06 -1.51
C TYR A 87 7.63 9.67 -0.11
N LYS A 88 8.67 9.83 0.71
CA LYS A 88 8.61 10.34 2.09
C LYS A 88 7.63 9.55 2.98
N ILE A 89 7.63 8.23 2.82
CA ILE A 89 6.77 7.32 3.58
C ILE A 89 7.47 6.95 4.90
N SER A 90 6.97 7.50 6.00
CA SER A 90 7.49 7.25 7.35
C SER A 90 6.93 5.98 8.00
N THR A 91 5.87 5.41 7.46
CA THR A 91 5.18 4.25 8.06
C THR A 91 4.65 3.33 6.98
N PHE A 92 5.00 2.05 7.08
CA PHE A 92 4.65 1.04 6.10
C PHE A 92 3.81 -0.07 6.75
N PHE A 93 2.59 -0.27 6.24
CA PHE A 93 1.70 -1.35 6.67
C PHE A 93 1.71 -2.47 5.62
N TYR A 94 2.25 -3.63 5.99
CA TYR A 94 2.25 -4.81 5.13
C TYR A 94 1.11 -5.75 5.52
N ILE A 95 0.08 -5.82 4.66
CA ILE A 95 -1.15 -6.59 4.90
C ILE A 95 -1.14 -7.81 3.98
N GLY A 96 -1.02 -9.01 4.56
CA GLY A 96 -0.96 -10.27 3.81
C GLY A 96 -1.18 -11.49 4.69
#